data_AF-A0A8C9C783-F1
#
_entry.id   AF-A0A8C9C783-F1
#
_cell.length_a   1.000
_cell.length_b   1.000
_cell.length_c   1.000
_cell.angle_alpha   90.00
_cell.angle_beta   90.00
_cell.angle_gamma   90.00
#
_symmetry.space_group_name_H-M   'P 1'
#
loop_
_entity.id
_entity.type
_entity.pdbx_description
1 polymer ?
#
loop_
_entity_poly.entity_id
_entity_poly.type
_entity_poly.pdbx_seq_one_letter_code
_entity_poly.pdbx_strand_id
1 'polypeptide(L)'
;MVTASGRRWPRPPLLSLLLLLLLLLPPPPPPVVLALDPALQPGNFSADEAGAQVFAESFNSSAEQVLFHSTAASWAHDTDINEENARRQEEAALLSQEFSEVWGQKAKALFDPIWQNFTDPTLRRIISAVRTLGPANLPLEE
;
A
#
# COMPACT_ATOMS: atom_id res chain seq x y z
N MET A 1 21.05 72.72 15.52
CA MET A 1 19.72 72.10 15.39
C MET A 1 19.90 70.61 15.13
N VAL A 2 18.92 69.84 15.61
CA VAL A 2 18.96 68.40 15.92
C VAL A 2 19.25 67.47 14.73
N THR A 3 19.85 66.34 15.07
CA THR A 3 20.20 65.13 14.33
C THR A 3 19.10 64.54 13.43
N ALA A 4 19.50 63.89 12.32
CA ALA A 4 18.74 62.78 11.73
C ALA A 4 19.69 61.72 11.15
N SER A 5 20.25 60.86 12.01
CA SER A 5 20.90 59.62 11.55
C SER A 5 19.82 58.57 11.26
N GLY A 6 19.51 58.37 9.99
CA GLY A 6 18.67 57.26 9.55
C GLY A 6 19.39 55.93 9.80
N ARG A 7 18.92 55.14 10.76
CA ARG A 7 19.36 53.75 10.94
C ARG A 7 18.80 52.89 9.80
N ARG A 8 19.63 52.61 8.78
CA ARG A 8 19.37 51.51 7.84
C ARG A 8 19.71 50.20 8.53
N TRP A 9 18.69 49.46 8.96
CA TRP A 9 18.86 48.07 9.36
C TRP A 9 19.23 47.25 8.11
N PRO A 10 20.26 46.38 8.18
CA PRO A 10 20.58 45.51 7.06
C PRO A 10 19.41 44.55 6.85
N ARG A 11 18.78 44.61 5.67
CA ARG A 11 17.79 43.61 5.28
C ARG A 11 18.51 42.27 5.16
N PRO A 12 18.06 41.21 5.86
CA PRO A 12 18.69 39.91 5.72
C PRO A 12 18.58 39.46 4.26
N PRO A 13 19.62 38.82 3.71
CA PRO A 13 19.59 38.37 2.32
C PRO A 13 18.43 37.37 2.15
N LEU A 14 17.75 37.43 1.01
CA LEU A 14 16.60 36.56 0.69
C LEU A 14 16.88 35.08 0.93
N LEU A 15 18.14 34.66 0.77
CA LEU A 15 18.61 33.31 1.07
C LEU A 15 18.48 32.93 2.56
N SER A 16 18.76 33.86 3.48
CA SER A 16 18.59 33.65 4.93
C SER A 16 17.13 33.61 5.33
N LEU A 17 16.27 34.37 4.65
CA LEU A 17 14.82 34.31 4.86
C LEU A 17 14.24 32.99 4.34
N LEU A 18 14.73 32.49 3.20
CA LEU A 18 14.35 31.21 2.63
C LEU A 18 14.79 30.03 3.51
N LEU A 19 16.02 30.05 4.03
CA LEU A 19 16.50 29.03 4.97
C LEU A 19 15.68 29.00 6.26
N LEU A 20 15.32 30.18 6.80
CA LEU A 20 14.49 30.27 7.98
C LEU A 20 13.08 29.72 7.70
N LEU A 21 12.52 30.01 6.52
CA LEU A 21 11.20 29.50 6.10
C LEU A 21 11.20 27.97 5.95
N LEU A 22 12.28 27.39 5.42
CA LEU A 22 12.48 25.94 5.32
C LEU A 22 12.62 25.27 6.70
N LEU A 23 13.21 25.95 7.68
CA LEU A 23 13.33 25.48 9.08
C LEU A 23 12.02 25.57 9.88
N LEU A 24 11.08 26.40 9.43
CA LEU A 24 9.76 26.59 10.04
C LEU A 24 8.69 25.67 9.45
N LEU A 25 9.00 24.95 8.36
CA LEU A 25 8.10 23.94 7.81
C LEU A 25 8.16 22.69 8.69
N PRO A 26 7.02 22.18 9.21
CA PRO A 26 7.02 20.92 9.93
C PRO A 26 7.58 19.81 9.01
N PRO A 27 8.36 18.86 9.53
CA PRO A 27 8.82 17.73 8.72
C PRO A 27 7.60 17.04 8.09
N PRO A 28 7.72 16.56 6.84
CA PRO A 28 6.64 15.77 6.25
C PRO A 28 6.28 14.64 7.23
N PRO A 29 4.98 14.36 7.44
CA PRO A 29 4.60 13.22 8.25
C PRO A 29 5.29 11.98 7.67
N PRO A 30 5.83 11.09 8.52
CA PRO A 30 6.39 9.85 8.00
C PRO A 30 5.31 9.15 7.16
N PRO A 31 5.68 8.51 6.04
CA PRO A 31 4.73 7.73 5.26
C PRO A 31 4.05 6.76 6.22
N VAL A 32 2.72 6.84 6.28
CA VAL A 32 1.92 5.93 7.07
C VAL A 32 1.93 4.60 6.33
N VAL A 33 2.98 3.81 6.57
CA VAL A 33 3.01 2.40 6.21
C VAL A 33 2.15 1.72 7.28
N LEU A 34 0.83 1.73 7.11
CA LEU A 34 -0.02 0.81 7.84
C LEU A 34 0.36 -0.57 7.32
N ALA A 35 1.26 -1.24 8.04
CA ALA A 35 1.62 -2.61 7.72
C ALA A 35 0.37 -3.49 7.85
N LEU A 36 0.11 -4.31 6.84
CA LEU A 36 -0.97 -5.28 6.81
C LEU A 36 -1.01 -6.06 8.13
N ASP A 37 -2.21 -6.25 8.67
CA ASP A 37 -2.43 -7.06 9.88
C ASP A 37 -1.63 -8.38 9.77
N PRO A 38 -0.78 -8.72 10.75
CA PRO A 38 -0.01 -9.95 10.73
C PRO A 38 -0.83 -11.22 10.45
N ALA A 39 -2.11 -11.24 10.83
CA ALA A 39 -3.02 -12.35 10.56
C ALA A 39 -3.37 -12.52 9.07
N LEU A 40 -3.20 -11.47 8.26
CA LEU A 40 -3.47 -11.45 6.82
C LEU A 40 -2.19 -11.65 5.98
N GLN A 41 -1.02 -11.71 6.61
CA GLN A 41 0.25 -11.89 5.91
C GLN A 41 0.48 -13.35 5.50
N PRO A 42 1.16 -13.61 4.37
CA PRO A 42 1.49 -14.97 3.97
C PRO A 42 2.49 -15.63 4.93
N GLY A 43 2.24 -16.89 5.25
CA GLY A 43 3.18 -17.74 5.99
C GLY A 43 4.40 -18.17 5.16
N ASN A 44 5.02 -19.26 5.60
CA ASN A 44 6.10 -19.93 4.88
C ASN A 44 5.59 -21.20 4.21
N PHE A 45 6.02 -21.43 2.97
CA PHE A 45 5.58 -22.54 2.14
C PHE A 45 6.80 -23.13 1.40
N SER A 46 6.76 -24.42 1.10
CA SER A 46 7.77 -25.05 0.25
C SER A 46 7.65 -24.58 -1.20
N ALA A 47 8.76 -24.50 -1.91
CA ALA A 47 8.80 -24.13 -3.33
C ALA A 47 8.55 -25.36 -4.23
N ASP A 48 7.41 -26.02 -4.04
CA ASP A 48 6.94 -27.18 -4.80
C ASP A 48 5.41 -27.17 -4.94
N GLU A 49 4.84 -28.13 -5.68
CA GLU A 49 3.40 -28.19 -5.93
C GLU A 49 2.59 -28.40 -4.63
N ALA A 50 3.10 -29.22 -3.70
CA ALA A 50 2.46 -29.44 -2.41
C ALA A 50 2.43 -28.15 -1.56
N GLY A 51 3.52 -27.40 -1.55
CA GLY A 51 3.60 -26.09 -0.91
C GLY A 51 2.68 -25.06 -1.54
N ALA A 52 2.53 -25.10 -2.88
CA ALA A 52 1.58 -24.25 -3.59
C ALA A 52 0.12 -24.56 -3.22
N GLN A 53 -0.22 -25.82 -2.96
CA GLN A 53 -1.56 -26.19 -2.48
C GLN A 53 -1.85 -25.59 -1.10
N VAL A 54 -0.93 -25.74 -0.15
CA VAL A 54 -1.06 -25.13 1.18
C VAL A 54 -1.08 -23.60 1.11
N PHE A 55 -0.27 -23.02 0.22
CA PHE A 55 -0.30 -21.58 -0.07
C PHE A 55 -1.68 -21.14 -0.56
N ALA A 56 -2.29 -21.85 -1.50
CA ALA A 56 -3.60 -21.52 -2.06
C ALA A 56 -4.72 -21.59 -1.00
N GLU A 57 -4.69 -22.62 -0.14
CA GLU A 57 -5.64 -22.76 0.97
C GLU A 57 -5.51 -21.61 1.98
N SER A 58 -4.28 -21.25 2.35
CA SER A 58 -4.00 -20.14 3.26
C SER A 58 -4.32 -18.77 2.64
N PHE A 59 -4.11 -18.61 1.34
CA PHE A 59 -4.49 -17.41 0.60
C PHE A 59 -6.02 -17.26 0.63
N ASN A 60 -6.77 -18.33 0.34
CA ASN A 60 -8.23 -18.27 0.25
C ASN A 60 -8.87 -17.79 1.55
N SER A 61 -8.45 -18.33 2.70
CA SER A 61 -9.01 -17.95 4.01
C SER A 61 -8.78 -16.48 4.37
N SER A 62 -7.68 -15.90 3.91
CA SER A 62 -7.35 -14.48 4.16
C SER A 62 -8.00 -13.58 3.10
N ALA A 63 -8.00 -14.02 1.85
CA ALA A 63 -8.56 -13.28 0.71
C ALA A 63 -10.07 -13.08 0.86
N GLU A 64 -10.81 -14.07 1.37
CA GLU A 64 -12.25 -13.94 1.62
C GLU A 64 -12.57 -12.77 2.57
N GLN A 65 -11.75 -12.57 3.61
CA GLN A 65 -11.93 -11.47 4.56
C GLN A 65 -11.63 -10.11 3.92
N VAL A 66 -10.52 -10.01 3.17
CA VAL A 66 -10.12 -8.76 2.49
C VAL A 66 -11.12 -8.38 1.41
N LEU A 67 -11.54 -9.35 0.58
CA LEU A 67 -12.53 -9.14 -0.47
C LEU A 67 -13.88 -8.74 0.10
N PHE A 68 -14.33 -9.38 1.18
CA PHE A 68 -15.56 -8.99 1.87
C PHE A 68 -15.48 -7.53 2.35
N HIS A 69 -14.40 -7.15 3.03
CA HIS A 69 -14.22 -5.80 3.55
C HIS A 69 -14.25 -4.74 2.43
N SER A 70 -13.51 -4.96 1.35
CA SER A 70 -13.46 -4.07 0.19
C SER A 70 -14.80 -3.96 -0.55
N THR A 71 -15.48 -5.09 -0.74
CA THR A 71 -16.80 -5.13 -1.38
C THR A 71 -17.85 -4.43 -0.53
N ALA A 72 -17.84 -4.63 0.79
CA ALA A 72 -18.75 -3.98 1.70
C ALA A 72 -18.53 -2.46 1.78
N ALA A 73 -17.27 -2.00 1.78
CA ALA A 73 -16.95 -0.58 1.73
C ALA A 73 -17.41 0.08 0.42
N SER A 74 -17.18 -0.59 -0.71
CA SER A 74 -17.69 -0.11 -2.01
C SER A 74 -19.21 -0.06 -2.06
N TRP A 75 -19.89 -1.11 -1.57
CA TRP A 75 -21.34 -1.13 -1.47
C TRP A 75 -21.88 0.03 -0.62
N ALA A 76 -21.26 0.30 0.53
CA ALA A 76 -21.65 1.39 1.41
C ALA A 76 -21.53 2.76 0.69
N HIS A 77 -20.46 2.96 -0.09
CA HIS A 77 -20.32 4.18 -0.90
C HIS A 77 -21.34 4.25 -2.04
N ASP A 78 -21.48 3.18 -2.84
CA ASP A 78 -22.36 3.15 -4.01
C ASP A 78 -23.84 3.33 -3.65
N THR A 79 -24.23 2.93 -2.44
CA THR A 79 -25.61 3.07 -1.94
C THR A 79 -25.85 4.32 -1.10
N ASP A 80 -24.79 4.99 -0.63
CA ASP A 80 -24.84 6.24 0.13
C ASP A 80 -23.57 7.08 -0.12
N ILE A 81 -23.63 7.90 -1.17
CA ILE A 81 -22.49 8.69 -1.64
C ILE A 81 -22.26 9.89 -0.71
N ASN A 82 -21.25 9.78 0.13
CA ASN A 82 -20.73 10.86 0.98
C ASN A 82 -19.22 10.71 1.19
N GLU A 83 -18.60 11.76 1.76
CA GLU A 83 -17.14 11.85 1.95
C GLU A 83 -16.58 10.75 2.86
N GLU A 84 -17.30 10.41 3.93
CA GLU A 84 -16.86 9.36 4.86
C GLU A 84 -16.88 7.98 4.21
N ASN A 85 -17.92 7.65 3.43
CA ASN A 85 -17.98 6.38 2.72
C ASN A 85 -16.96 6.31 1.58
N ALA A 86 -16.69 7.43 0.89
CA ALA A 86 -15.62 7.51 -0.11
C ALA A 86 -14.26 7.21 0.52
N ARG A 87 -13.94 7.87 1.64
CA ARG A 87 -12.70 7.64 2.40
C ARG A 87 -12.55 6.18 2.84
N ARG A 88 -13.61 5.56 3.37
CA ARG A 88 -13.60 4.14 3.75
C ARG A 88 -13.38 3.20 2.57
N GLN A 89 -13.96 3.51 1.41
CA GLN A 89 -13.75 2.74 0.18
C GLN A 89 -12.28 2.82 -0.26
N GLU A 90 -11.68 4.01 -0.24
CA GLU A 90 -10.26 4.21 -0.57
C GLU A 90 -9.34 3.46 0.41
N GLU A 91 -9.59 3.56 1.72
CA GLU A 91 -8.84 2.82 2.76
C GLU A 91 -8.93 1.30 2.54
N ALA A 92 -10.11 0.78 2.22
CA ALA A 92 -10.30 -0.64 1.93
C ALA A 92 -9.63 -1.09 0.62
N ALA A 93 -9.57 -0.20 -0.38
CA ALA A 93 -8.85 -0.44 -1.63
C ALA A 93 -7.33 -0.47 -1.42
N LEU A 94 -6.79 0.40 -0.55
CA LEU A 94 -5.37 0.38 -0.18
C LEU A 94 -5.00 -0.91 0.55
N LEU A 95 -5.82 -1.35 1.52
CA LEU A 95 -5.62 -2.64 2.20
C LEU A 95 -5.64 -3.81 1.20
N SER A 96 -6.56 -3.78 0.22
CA SER A 96 -6.64 -4.82 -0.82
C SER A 96 -5.41 -4.85 -1.73
N GLN A 97 -4.83 -3.68 -2.02
CA GLN A 97 -3.58 -3.56 -2.78
C GLN A 97 -2.41 -4.12 -1.99
N GLU A 98 -2.25 -3.74 -0.72
CA GLU A 98 -1.18 -4.26 0.13
C GLU A 98 -1.26 -5.78 0.29
N PHE A 99 -2.46 -6.33 0.51
CA PHE A 99 -2.69 -7.77 0.54
C PHE A 99 -2.27 -8.45 -0.78
N SER A 100 -2.68 -7.88 -1.92
CA SER A 100 -2.34 -8.41 -3.23
C SER A 100 -0.84 -8.35 -3.51
N GLU A 101 -0.15 -7.29 -3.06
CA GLU A 101 1.29 -7.16 -3.18
C GLU A 101 2.01 -8.25 -2.39
N VAL A 102 1.76 -8.36 -1.08
CA VAL A 102 2.52 -9.29 -0.23
C VAL A 102 2.32 -10.75 -0.63
N TRP A 103 1.08 -11.15 -0.95
CA TRP A 103 0.78 -12.50 -1.41
C TRP A 103 1.27 -12.76 -2.83
N GLY A 104 1.13 -11.78 -3.73
CA GLY A 104 1.60 -11.88 -5.10
C GLY A 104 3.12 -11.98 -5.19
N GLN A 105 3.86 -11.18 -4.43
CA GLN A 105 5.32 -11.28 -4.37
C GLN A 105 5.77 -12.60 -3.74
N LYS A 106 5.09 -13.11 -2.71
CA LYS A 106 5.36 -14.45 -2.16
C LYS A 106 5.13 -15.54 -3.20
N ALA A 107 4.01 -15.50 -3.93
CA ALA A 107 3.72 -16.44 -4.99
C ALA A 107 4.80 -16.41 -6.08
N LYS A 108 5.23 -15.20 -6.48
CA LYS A 108 6.29 -15.03 -7.47
C LYS A 108 7.62 -15.62 -7.00
N ALA A 109 8.02 -15.31 -5.77
CA ALA A 109 9.27 -15.77 -5.20
C ALA A 109 9.38 -17.30 -5.13
N LEU A 110 8.28 -17.99 -4.83
CA LEU A 110 8.28 -19.44 -4.63
C LEU A 110 7.95 -20.23 -5.91
N PHE A 111 7.04 -19.73 -6.73
CA PHE A 111 6.38 -20.56 -7.75
C PHE A 111 6.60 -20.10 -9.19
N ASP A 112 7.12 -18.90 -9.45
CA ASP A 112 7.38 -18.41 -10.82
C ASP A 112 8.12 -19.42 -11.71
N PRO A 113 9.17 -20.12 -11.22
CA PRO A 113 9.90 -21.07 -12.06
C PRO A 113 9.16 -22.36 -12.37
N ILE A 114 8.11 -22.71 -11.62
CA ILE A 114 7.54 -24.07 -11.60
C ILE A 114 6.03 -24.17 -11.80
N TRP A 115 5.26 -23.09 -11.57
CA TRP A 115 3.80 -23.16 -11.49
C TRP A 115 3.12 -23.68 -12.76
N GLN A 116 3.69 -23.42 -13.94
CA GLN A 116 3.12 -23.88 -15.21
C GLN A 116 3.16 -25.41 -15.36
N ASN A 117 4.05 -26.07 -14.62
CA ASN A 117 4.28 -27.51 -14.68
C ASN A 117 3.53 -28.28 -13.58
N PHE A 118 2.80 -27.60 -12.70
CA PHE A 118 1.97 -28.28 -11.71
C PHE A 118 0.97 -29.20 -12.40
N THR A 119 0.73 -30.35 -11.81
CA THR A 119 -0.18 -31.36 -12.33
C THR A 119 -1.63 -30.86 -12.26
N ASP A 120 -2.02 -30.21 -11.16
CA ASP A 120 -3.38 -29.71 -10.95
C ASP A 120 -3.68 -28.45 -11.80
N PRO A 121 -4.60 -28.52 -12.80
CA PRO A 121 -4.97 -27.38 -13.62
C PRO A 121 -5.66 -26.25 -12.84
N THR A 122 -6.34 -26.55 -11.74
CA THR A 122 -7.00 -25.55 -10.90
C THR A 122 -5.95 -24.78 -10.11
N LEU A 123 -5.01 -25.48 -9.48
CA LEU A 123 -3.90 -24.86 -8.77
C LEU A 123 -3.07 -23.95 -9.69
N ARG A 124 -2.80 -24.36 -10.93
CA ARG A 124 -2.14 -23.49 -11.92
C ARG A 124 -2.86 -22.16 -12.13
N ARG A 125 -4.20 -22.21 -12.25
CA ARG A 125 -5.02 -21.00 -12.42
C ARG A 125 -5.00 -20.11 -11.18
N ILE A 126 -5.08 -20.71 -9.99
CA ILE A 126 -5.02 -19.97 -8.72
C ILE A 126 -3.67 -19.25 -8.62
N ILE A 127 -2.55 -19.97 -8.76
CA ILE A 127 -1.21 -19.36 -8.66
C ILE A 127 -1.00 -18.31 -9.74
N SER A 128 -1.48 -18.55 -10.98
CA SER A 128 -1.46 -17.55 -12.04
C SER A 128 -2.23 -16.27 -11.69
N ALA A 129 -3.38 -16.38 -11.02
CA ALA A 129 -4.17 -15.23 -10.61
C ALA A 129 -3.46 -14.47 -9.47
N VAL A 130 -3.06 -15.18 -8.41
CA VAL A 130 -2.44 -14.56 -7.22
C VAL A 130 -1.13 -13.85 -7.56
N ARG A 131 -0.30 -14.41 -8.46
CA ARG A 131 0.96 -13.77 -8.88
C ARG A 131 0.78 -12.52 -9.75
N THR A 132 -0.44 -12.20 -10.18
CA THR A 132 -0.74 -11.05 -11.03
C THR A 132 -1.22 -9.87 -10.16
N LEU A 133 -0.28 -8.99 -9.78
CA LEU A 133 -0.52 -7.93 -8.79
C LEU A 133 -1.42 -6.77 -9.28
N GLY A 134 -1.51 -6.52 -10.59
CA GLY A 134 -2.29 -5.40 -11.12
C GLY A 134 -1.85 -4.04 -10.53
N PRO A 135 -2.76 -3.20 -10.00
CA PRO A 135 -2.44 -1.92 -9.36
C PRO A 135 -1.47 -2.02 -8.18
N ALA A 136 -1.41 -3.18 -7.50
CA ALA A 136 -0.50 -3.41 -6.38
C ALA A 136 1.00 -3.49 -6.79
N ASN A 137 1.34 -3.21 -8.06
CA ASN A 137 2.72 -2.96 -8.48
C ASN A 137 3.13 -1.48 -8.32
N LEU A 138 2.19 -0.58 -8.07
CA LEU A 138 2.45 0.84 -7.98
C LEU A 138 2.99 1.20 -6.59
N PRO A 139 3.96 2.13 -6.49
CA PRO A 139 4.36 2.66 -5.20
C PRO A 139 3.21 3.47 -4.58
N LEU A 140 3.14 3.49 -3.25
CA LEU A 140 2.30 4.44 -2.55
C LEU A 140 2.86 5.85 -2.79
N GLU A 141 2.04 6.78 -3.28
CA GLU A 141 2.44 8.19 -3.39
C GLU A 141 2.49 8.80 -1.98
N GLU A 142 3.60 9.48 -1.65
CA GLU A 142 3.81 10.21 -0.37
C GLU A 142 3.10 11.57 -0.36
#